data_AF-A0A0J1BZ68-F1
#
_entry.id   AF-A0A0J1BZ68-F1
#
_cell.length_a   1.000
_cell.length_b   1.000
_cell.length_c   1.000
_cell.angle_alpha   90.00
_cell.angle_beta   90.00
_cell.angle_gamma   90.00
#
_symmetry.space_group_name_H-M   'P 1'
#
loop_
_entity.id
_entity.type
_entity.pdbx_description
1 polymer ?
#
loop_
_entity_poly.entity_id
_entity_poly.type
_entity_poly.pdbx_seq_one_letter_code
_entity_poly.pdbx_strand_id
1 'polypeptide(L)'
;MFLTAAPASAAVGDPQCLAADAAMQAGLEQAGIEAELVDELEAAVDVVVAAQAERDARAQAALDAATALEVAVAELEAAVEAAAEVDIESAEAARDAAQAELDEANAALAEAEAVLEAEVAAYNEVVAAAEADLEAALAAQVEADAELAAADEAVLEAEADLEAAVAAQQALEAALAAQVEADAGLAPAQDAVDAALAAQVEADAAVGTAQDALDAAAAVQAEAQAALEVELGELQLALDAQVQADAAVAAADVAVDAALGVQADAEAALADATVALTAAVADGDADAIAAAELAVEEATAAVEAAVAAVVTAQADLDAAVVAAADAALTVGVAQEEADAAQAEVDLAAGVTADAQAQLDAAVAAAAEAAAAVETA
;
A
#
# COMPACT_ATOMS: atom_id res chain seq x y z
N MET A 1 139.40 -7.17 98.65
CA MET A 1 140.78 -6.69 98.90
C MET A 1 141.31 -6.26 97.56
N PHE A 2 141.47 -4.94 97.36
CA PHE A 2 142.80 -4.33 97.52
C PHE A 2 143.83 -5.12 96.74
N LEU A 3 144.30 -4.55 95.64
CA LEU A 3 145.72 -4.42 95.32
C LEU A 3 145.75 -3.36 94.19
N THR A 4 146.03 -2.10 94.49
CA THR A 4 147.40 -1.58 94.67
C THR A 4 148.34 -2.16 93.61
N ALA A 5 148.54 -1.41 92.53
CA ALA A 5 149.79 -1.41 91.79
C ALA A 5 149.76 -0.23 90.82
N ALA A 6 150.73 0.66 90.99
CA ALA A 6 151.23 1.51 89.92
C ALA A 6 151.62 0.65 88.69
N PRO A 7 151.88 1.26 87.52
CA PRO A 7 153.27 1.64 87.36
C PRO A 7 153.46 3.05 86.78
N ALA A 8 154.62 3.57 87.18
CA ALA A 8 155.27 4.81 86.80
C ALA A 8 155.06 5.29 85.36
N SER A 9 154.73 6.58 85.19
CA SER A 9 155.27 7.38 84.09
C SER A 9 155.52 8.80 84.61
N ALA A 10 156.72 9.02 85.16
CA ALA A 10 157.24 10.37 85.21
C ALA A 10 157.49 10.76 83.74
N ALA A 11 156.61 11.59 83.18
CA ALA A 11 156.88 12.20 81.88
C ALA A 11 158.05 13.18 82.04
N VAL A 12 159.03 13.01 81.16
CA VAL A 12 160.19 13.89 80.96
C VAL A 12 159.67 15.33 80.79
N GLY A 13 159.87 16.18 81.81
CA GLY A 13 159.37 17.57 81.83
C GLY A 13 158.56 17.99 83.05
N ASP A 14 158.26 17.10 84.00
CA ASP A 14 157.63 17.50 85.28
C ASP A 14 158.60 18.43 86.07
N PRO A 15 158.17 19.64 86.46
CA PRO A 15 159.01 20.62 87.15
C PRO A 15 159.71 20.10 88.41
N GLN A 16 159.21 19.01 89.01
CA GLN A 16 159.73 18.45 90.26
C GLN A 16 160.90 17.48 90.07
N CYS A 17 160.99 16.74 88.96
CA CYS A 17 162.09 15.79 88.72
C CYS A 17 163.31 16.47 88.08
N LEU A 18 163.09 17.42 87.16
CA LEU A 18 164.17 18.29 86.66
C LEU A 18 164.79 19.13 87.79
N ALA A 19 164.03 19.44 88.84
CA ALA A 19 164.56 20.12 90.03
C ALA A 19 165.41 19.20 90.92
N ALA A 20 165.14 17.89 90.97
CA ALA A 20 165.92 16.94 91.76
C ALA A 20 167.23 16.53 91.06
N ASP A 21 167.18 16.34 89.74
CA ASP A 21 168.37 16.04 88.93
C ASP A 21 169.29 17.28 88.83
N ALA A 22 168.73 18.49 88.68
CA ALA A 22 169.50 19.73 88.78
C ALA A 22 170.03 20.00 90.20
N ALA A 23 169.34 19.56 91.26
CA ALA A 23 169.83 19.72 92.63
C ALA A 23 170.92 18.71 92.99
N MET A 24 170.86 17.48 92.47
CA MET A 24 171.89 16.48 92.73
C MET A 24 173.10 16.70 91.83
N GLN A 25 172.91 17.09 90.56
CA GLN A 25 174.00 17.48 89.66
C GLN A 25 174.65 18.81 90.11
N ALA A 26 173.87 19.78 90.64
CA ALA A 26 174.44 20.94 91.33
C ALA A 26 175.18 20.54 92.62
N GLY A 27 174.72 19.52 93.36
CA GLY A 27 175.44 18.99 94.52
C GLY A 27 176.71 18.24 94.17
N LEU A 28 176.72 17.54 93.03
CA LEU A 28 177.83 16.77 92.48
C LEU A 28 178.88 17.68 91.78
N GLU A 29 178.49 18.81 91.18
CA GLU A 29 179.41 19.87 90.69
C GLU A 29 179.89 20.83 91.79
N GLN A 30 179.09 21.04 92.85
CA GLN A 30 179.46 21.91 93.97
C GLN A 30 180.37 21.21 95.00
N ALA A 31 180.51 19.88 94.94
CA ALA A 31 181.44 19.09 95.75
C ALA A 31 182.63 18.49 94.96
N GLY A 32 182.50 18.29 93.64
CA GLY A 32 183.59 17.97 92.71
C GLY A 32 184.36 16.67 93.00
N ILE A 33 183.72 15.49 92.93
CA ILE A 33 184.39 14.16 93.00
C ILE A 33 183.64 13.10 92.15
N GLU A 34 184.41 12.33 91.35
CA GLU A 34 184.15 11.36 90.24
C GLU A 34 183.47 9.99 90.65
N ALA A 35 183.02 9.02 89.83
CA ALA A 35 182.23 8.90 88.57
C ALA A 35 181.85 7.40 88.21
N GLU A 36 182.53 6.36 88.74
CA GLU A 36 182.47 4.97 88.21
C GLU A 36 181.27 4.09 88.68
N LEU A 37 180.50 4.51 89.69
CA LEU A 37 179.40 3.72 90.29
C LEU A 37 178.05 3.83 89.54
N VAL A 38 178.01 4.64 88.49
CA VAL A 38 176.80 5.02 87.74
C VAL A 38 176.49 4.02 86.62
N ASP A 39 177.51 3.43 86.00
CA ASP A 39 177.34 2.63 84.78
C ASP A 39 176.70 1.24 85.03
N GLU A 40 176.89 0.64 86.21
CA GLU A 40 176.46 -0.76 86.48
C GLU A 40 174.97 -0.86 86.89
N LEU A 41 174.32 0.26 87.26
CA LEU A 41 172.90 0.32 87.62
C LEU A 41 171.99 0.57 86.39
N GLU A 42 172.54 1.16 85.32
CA GLU A 42 171.80 1.56 84.12
C GLU A 42 171.34 0.35 83.29
N ALA A 43 172.20 -0.66 83.14
CA ALA A 43 171.92 -1.80 82.24
C ALA A 43 170.83 -2.76 82.74
N ALA A 44 170.62 -2.90 84.06
CA ALA A 44 169.61 -3.80 84.63
C ALA A 44 168.17 -3.24 84.52
N VAL A 45 168.03 -1.92 84.36
CA VAL A 45 166.74 -1.22 84.22
C VAL A 45 166.19 -1.37 82.79
N ASP A 46 167.05 -1.41 81.78
CA ASP A 46 166.64 -1.50 80.37
C ASP A 46 165.85 -2.78 80.03
N VAL A 47 166.18 -3.92 80.68
CA VAL A 47 165.51 -5.20 80.40
C VAL A 47 164.06 -5.23 80.92
N VAL A 48 163.75 -4.50 82.01
CA VAL A 48 162.40 -4.46 82.59
C VAL A 48 161.48 -3.50 81.82
N VAL A 49 162.02 -2.40 81.29
CA VAL A 49 161.27 -1.43 80.48
C VAL A 49 160.77 -2.05 79.16
N ALA A 50 161.59 -2.89 78.52
CA ALA A 50 161.21 -3.56 77.28
C ALA A 50 160.00 -4.50 77.43
N ALA A 51 159.88 -5.22 78.56
CA ALA A 51 158.76 -6.13 78.81
C ALA A 51 157.45 -5.41 79.18
N GLN A 52 157.51 -4.17 79.71
CA GLN A 52 156.33 -3.36 80.00
C GLN A 52 155.72 -2.73 78.74
N ALA A 53 156.53 -2.33 77.76
CA ALA A 53 156.06 -1.72 76.53
C ALA A 53 155.16 -2.64 75.68
N GLU A 54 155.41 -3.96 75.68
CA GLU A 54 154.63 -4.91 74.88
C GLU A 54 153.24 -5.19 75.45
N ARG A 55 153.03 -4.95 76.76
CA ARG A 55 151.73 -5.13 77.41
C ARG A 55 150.78 -3.97 77.11
N ASP A 56 151.30 -2.75 77.07
CA ASP A 56 150.50 -1.54 76.85
C ASP A 56 150.04 -1.42 75.39
N ALA A 57 150.83 -1.93 74.44
CA ALA A 57 150.44 -1.99 73.03
C ALA A 57 149.20 -2.87 72.76
N ARG A 58 149.02 -3.97 73.51
CA ARG A 58 147.83 -4.84 73.37
C ARG A 58 146.58 -4.25 74.01
N ALA A 59 146.71 -3.43 75.04
CA ALA A 59 145.58 -2.76 75.68
C ALA A 59 145.01 -1.62 74.83
N GLN A 60 145.86 -0.88 74.10
CA GLN A 60 145.43 0.20 73.22
C GLN A 60 144.59 -0.29 72.02
N ALA A 61 144.97 -1.42 71.41
CA ALA A 61 144.25 -1.97 70.25
C ALA A 61 142.81 -2.43 70.57
N ALA A 62 142.53 -2.82 71.83
CA ALA A 62 141.19 -3.20 72.26
C ALA A 62 140.27 -1.98 72.47
N LEU A 63 140.84 -0.82 72.79
CA LEU A 63 140.10 0.43 72.99
C LEU A 63 139.66 1.01 71.64
N ASP A 64 140.53 0.97 70.64
CA ASP A 64 140.24 1.47 69.29
C ASP A 64 139.11 0.68 68.59
N ALA A 65 138.97 -0.62 68.89
CA ALA A 65 137.91 -1.46 68.33
C ALA A 65 136.51 -1.17 68.94
N ALA A 66 136.45 -0.72 70.19
CA ALA A 66 135.18 -0.39 70.85
C ALA A 66 134.57 0.92 70.30
N THR A 67 135.41 1.93 70.02
CA THR A 67 134.97 3.22 69.46
C THR A 67 134.45 3.09 68.03
N ALA A 68 135.00 2.17 67.23
CA ALA A 68 134.51 1.93 65.86
C ALA A 68 133.09 1.35 65.82
N LEU A 69 132.67 0.61 66.85
CA LEU A 69 131.34 0.00 66.91
C LEU A 69 130.25 1.02 67.30
N GLU A 70 130.56 1.98 68.18
CA GLU A 70 129.63 3.06 68.56
C GLU A 70 129.27 3.96 67.37
N VAL A 71 130.23 4.25 66.48
CA VAL A 71 129.98 5.08 65.29
C VAL A 71 129.05 4.38 64.30
N ALA A 72 129.22 3.06 64.09
CA ALA A 72 128.41 2.30 63.14
C ALA A 72 126.93 2.18 63.58
N VAL A 73 126.65 2.18 64.89
CA VAL A 73 125.27 2.12 65.41
C VAL A 73 124.55 3.45 65.21
N ALA A 74 125.23 4.58 65.42
CA ALA A 74 124.63 5.91 65.22
C ALA A 74 124.28 6.19 63.74
N GLU A 75 125.05 5.67 62.79
CA GLU A 75 124.75 5.82 61.36
C GLU A 75 123.52 5.00 60.91
N LEU A 76 123.23 3.88 61.58
CA LEU A 76 122.07 3.04 61.25
C LEU A 76 120.75 3.66 61.73
N GLU A 77 120.73 4.27 62.92
CA GLU A 77 119.53 4.93 63.45
C GLU A 77 119.11 6.14 62.60
N ALA A 78 120.06 6.95 62.12
CA ALA A 78 119.77 8.09 61.25
C ALA A 78 119.20 7.70 59.88
N ALA A 79 119.55 6.52 59.36
CA ALA A 79 119.06 6.03 58.07
C ALA A 79 117.60 5.51 58.14
N VAL A 80 117.16 5.02 59.30
CA VAL A 80 115.80 4.50 59.49
C VAL A 80 114.77 5.62 59.62
N GLU A 81 115.12 6.71 60.29
CA GLU A 81 114.22 7.86 60.49
C GLU A 81 113.95 8.61 59.18
N ALA A 82 114.96 8.76 58.31
CA ALA A 82 114.80 9.40 57.00
C ALA A 82 113.93 8.61 56.00
N ALA A 83 113.80 7.28 56.16
CA ALA A 83 113.00 6.44 55.25
C ALA A 83 111.49 6.43 55.59
N ALA A 84 111.12 6.64 56.87
CA ALA A 84 109.73 6.59 57.30
C ALA A 84 108.93 7.87 56.99
N GLU A 85 109.61 9.02 56.89
CA GLU A 85 108.97 10.32 56.65
C GLU A 85 108.52 10.51 55.20
N VAL A 86 109.25 9.93 54.23
CA VAL A 86 108.96 10.06 52.78
C VAL A 86 107.76 9.22 52.32
N ASP A 87 107.49 8.08 52.97
CA ASP A 87 106.39 7.18 52.56
C ASP A 87 105.00 7.62 53.09
N ILE A 88 104.93 8.44 54.15
CA ILE A 88 103.66 8.93 54.72
C ILE A 88 103.13 10.11 53.89
N GLU A 89 103.98 11.06 53.50
CA GLU A 89 103.58 12.24 52.74
C GLU A 89 103.06 11.86 51.33
N SER A 90 103.68 10.86 50.69
CA SER A 90 103.21 10.34 49.40
C SER A 90 101.87 9.59 49.50
N ALA A 91 101.59 8.93 50.63
CA ALA A 91 100.34 8.19 50.83
C ALA A 91 99.15 9.12 51.15
N GLU A 92 99.39 10.20 51.90
CA GLU A 92 98.36 11.20 52.20
C GLU A 92 97.98 12.02 50.95
N ALA A 93 98.96 12.38 50.12
CA ALA A 93 98.70 13.02 48.82
C ALA A 93 97.88 12.12 47.87
N ALA A 94 98.13 10.81 47.87
CA ALA A 94 97.35 9.86 47.07
C ALA A 94 95.92 9.68 47.59
N ARG A 95 95.72 9.68 48.92
CA ARG A 95 94.39 9.65 49.54
C ARG A 95 93.60 10.91 49.20
N ASP A 96 94.21 12.08 49.28
CA ASP A 96 93.52 13.35 49.00
C ASP A 96 93.16 13.49 47.51
N ALA A 97 94.01 12.98 46.61
CA ALA A 97 93.68 12.86 45.20
C ALA A 97 92.50 11.89 44.95
N ALA A 98 92.50 10.72 45.60
CA ALA A 98 91.40 9.76 45.49
C ALA A 98 90.08 10.28 46.10
N GLN A 99 90.16 11.05 47.18
CA GLN A 99 88.99 11.69 47.78
C GLN A 99 88.44 12.80 46.88
N ALA A 100 89.31 13.59 46.25
CA ALA A 100 88.90 14.59 45.27
C ALA A 100 88.23 13.96 44.04
N GLU A 101 88.77 12.85 43.52
CA GLU A 101 88.16 12.08 42.42
C GLU A 101 86.80 11.47 42.83
N LEU A 102 86.66 11.02 44.08
CA LEU A 102 85.39 10.50 44.61
C LEU A 102 84.35 11.62 44.74
N ASP A 103 84.76 12.80 45.22
CA ASP A 103 83.88 13.96 45.36
C ASP A 103 83.44 14.47 43.97
N GLU A 104 84.33 14.47 42.98
CA GLU A 104 84.01 14.79 41.58
C GLU A 104 83.06 13.76 40.96
N ALA A 105 83.28 12.46 41.19
CA ALA A 105 82.38 11.40 40.74
C ALA A 105 80.99 11.47 41.39
N ASN A 106 80.92 11.82 42.69
CA ASN A 106 79.66 12.02 43.39
C ASN A 106 78.91 13.26 42.89
N ALA A 107 79.63 14.34 42.57
CA ALA A 107 79.03 15.53 41.95
C ALA A 107 78.47 15.21 40.56
N ALA A 108 79.22 14.46 39.73
CA ALA A 108 78.76 14.02 38.41
C ALA A 108 77.56 13.04 38.49
N LEU A 109 77.53 12.16 39.50
CA LEU A 109 76.40 11.27 39.74
C LEU A 109 75.14 12.07 40.13
N ALA A 110 75.27 13.03 41.05
CA ALA A 110 74.16 13.88 41.45
C ALA A 110 73.62 14.72 40.28
N GLU A 111 74.50 15.21 39.40
CA GLU A 111 74.09 15.91 38.17
C GLU A 111 73.37 14.98 37.20
N ALA A 112 73.88 13.75 37.00
CA ALA A 112 73.22 12.75 36.16
C ALA A 112 71.87 12.29 36.71
N GLU A 113 71.74 12.13 38.03
CA GLU A 113 70.47 11.82 38.71
C GLU A 113 69.45 12.95 38.53
N ALA A 114 69.88 14.21 38.65
CA ALA A 114 69.01 15.37 38.42
C ALA A 114 68.56 15.48 36.95
N VAL A 115 69.43 15.19 35.99
CA VAL A 115 69.08 15.13 34.56
C VAL A 115 68.07 14.00 34.30
N LEU A 116 68.30 12.81 34.85
CA LEU A 116 67.39 11.67 34.70
C LEU A 116 66.02 11.94 35.34
N GLU A 117 66.00 12.56 36.52
CA GLU A 117 64.75 12.94 37.19
C GLU A 117 63.96 13.96 36.36
N ALA A 118 64.64 14.93 35.74
CA ALA A 118 64.03 15.89 34.82
C ALA A 118 63.52 15.22 33.52
N GLU A 119 64.27 14.27 32.95
CA GLU A 119 63.83 13.51 31.77
C GLU A 119 62.64 12.61 32.08
N VAL A 120 62.63 11.94 33.23
CA VAL A 120 61.50 11.11 33.67
C VAL A 120 60.27 11.98 33.93
N ALA A 121 60.43 13.17 34.53
CA ALA A 121 59.34 14.13 34.71
C ALA A 121 58.76 14.57 33.35
N ALA A 122 59.62 14.97 32.40
CA ALA A 122 59.19 15.36 31.06
C ALA A 122 58.53 14.21 30.28
N TYR A 123 59.07 12.99 30.38
CA TYR A 123 58.48 11.79 29.79
C TYR A 123 57.09 11.51 30.38
N ASN A 124 56.95 11.59 31.71
CA ASN A 124 55.67 11.37 32.38
C ASN A 124 54.63 12.43 32.00
N GLU A 125 55.03 13.69 31.80
CA GLU A 125 54.14 14.74 31.27
C GLU A 125 53.67 14.42 29.84
N VAL A 126 54.58 13.97 28.97
CA VAL A 126 54.23 13.57 27.59
C VAL A 126 53.31 12.34 27.58
N VAL A 127 53.58 11.35 28.43
CA VAL A 127 52.72 10.17 28.57
C VAL A 127 51.34 10.57 29.07
N ALA A 128 51.25 11.41 30.11
CA ALA A 128 49.97 11.88 30.63
C ALA A 128 49.17 12.66 29.58
N ALA A 129 49.83 13.49 28.76
CA ALA A 129 49.19 14.19 27.65
C ALA A 129 48.70 13.22 26.56
N ALA A 130 49.51 12.23 26.19
CA ALA A 130 49.13 11.21 25.22
C ALA A 130 47.99 10.30 25.72
N GLU A 131 47.96 9.98 27.02
CA GLU A 131 46.88 9.24 27.65
C GLU A 131 45.57 10.06 27.64
N ALA A 132 45.64 11.35 27.95
CA ALA A 132 44.48 12.24 27.86
C ALA A 132 43.96 12.40 26.43
N ASP A 133 44.85 12.54 25.45
CA ASP A 133 44.47 12.61 24.03
C ASP A 133 43.84 11.29 23.54
N LEU A 134 44.37 10.15 23.98
CA LEU A 134 43.81 8.84 23.66
C LEU A 134 42.42 8.66 24.30
N GLU A 135 42.25 9.06 25.56
CA GLU A 135 40.95 9.01 26.24
C GLU A 135 39.92 9.92 25.55
N ALA A 136 40.32 11.13 25.15
CA ALA A 136 39.48 12.04 24.37
C ALA A 136 39.12 11.49 22.99
N ALA A 137 40.07 10.86 22.29
CA ALA A 137 39.83 10.23 21.00
C ALA A 137 38.88 9.03 21.11
N LEU A 138 39.02 8.20 22.15
CA LEU A 138 38.11 7.09 22.42
C LEU A 138 36.71 7.59 22.79
N ALA A 139 36.60 8.65 23.59
CA ALA A 139 35.31 9.27 23.89
C ALA A 139 34.61 9.80 22.63
N ALA A 140 35.36 10.50 21.76
CA ALA A 140 34.85 10.99 20.47
C ALA A 140 34.46 9.83 19.52
N GLN A 141 35.21 8.72 19.54
CA GLN A 141 34.86 7.53 18.77
C GLN A 141 33.53 6.92 19.24
N VAL A 142 33.34 6.80 20.56
CA VAL A 142 32.09 6.27 21.13
C VAL A 142 30.89 7.16 20.77
N GLU A 143 31.06 8.49 20.79
CA GLU A 143 30.03 9.43 20.35
C GLU A 143 29.70 9.27 18.86
N ALA A 144 30.73 9.19 18.00
CA ALA A 144 30.55 8.98 16.57
C ALA A 144 29.88 7.63 16.25
N ASP A 145 30.25 6.55 16.95
CA ASP A 145 29.64 5.23 16.80
C ASP A 145 28.16 5.25 17.23
N ALA A 146 27.82 6.01 18.28
CA ALA A 146 26.44 6.21 18.72
C ALA A 146 25.61 7.03 17.72
N GLU A 147 26.19 8.10 17.14
CA GLU A 147 25.55 8.88 16.09
C GLU A 147 25.33 8.05 14.82
N LEU A 148 26.32 7.23 14.43
CA LEU A 148 26.18 6.32 13.30
C LEU A 148 25.08 5.29 13.53
N ALA A 149 25.02 4.69 14.73
CA ALA A 149 23.95 3.76 15.08
C ALA A 149 22.57 4.42 15.03
N ALA A 150 22.44 5.66 15.51
CA ALA A 150 21.20 6.43 15.42
C ALA A 150 20.83 6.80 13.97
N ALA A 151 21.82 7.12 13.13
CA ALA A 151 21.62 7.39 11.71
C ALA A 151 21.17 6.13 10.94
N ASP A 152 21.78 4.98 11.22
CA ASP A 152 21.39 3.70 10.63
C ASP A 152 19.95 3.32 11.02
N GLU A 153 19.56 3.53 12.28
CA GLU A 153 18.18 3.32 12.74
C GLU A 153 17.19 4.26 12.04
N ALA A 154 17.54 5.54 11.89
CA ALA A 154 16.71 6.51 11.17
C ALA A 154 16.58 6.19 9.66
N VAL A 155 17.63 5.64 9.03
CA VAL A 155 17.57 5.17 7.64
C VAL A 155 16.62 3.99 7.51
N LEU A 156 16.68 3.02 8.43
CA LEU A 156 15.76 1.88 8.43
C LEU A 156 14.30 2.31 8.61
N GLU A 157 14.03 3.28 9.49
CA GLU A 157 12.69 3.85 9.67
C GLU A 157 12.22 4.57 8.39
N ALA A 158 13.09 5.35 7.75
CA ALA A 158 12.78 6.03 6.49
C ALA A 158 12.54 5.06 5.32
N GLU A 159 13.26 3.94 5.25
CA GLU A 159 13.04 2.88 4.27
C GLU A 159 11.68 2.20 4.48
N ALA A 160 11.31 1.92 5.72
CA ALA A 160 10.00 1.36 6.06
C ALA A 160 8.85 2.32 5.71
N ASP A 161 9.00 3.62 6.00
CA ASP A 161 8.04 4.66 5.63
C ASP A 161 7.89 4.78 4.11
N LEU A 162 9.00 4.71 3.36
CA LEU A 162 8.97 4.72 1.91
C LEU A 162 8.27 3.49 1.34
N GLU A 163 8.54 2.30 1.88
CA GLU A 163 7.87 1.06 1.46
C GLU A 163 6.36 1.14 1.72
N ALA A 164 5.95 1.67 2.88
CA ALA A 164 4.55 1.92 3.20
C ALA A 164 3.91 2.95 2.25
N ALA A 165 4.62 4.02 1.90
CA ALA A 165 4.14 5.04 0.96
C ALA A 165 3.96 4.48 -0.46
N VAL A 166 4.90 3.66 -0.93
CA VAL A 166 4.81 2.99 -2.23
C VAL A 166 3.64 2.00 -2.25
N ALA A 167 3.46 1.21 -1.18
CA ALA A 167 2.32 0.31 -1.06
C ALA A 167 0.98 1.08 -1.08
N ALA A 168 0.90 2.22 -0.39
CA ALA A 168 -0.28 3.09 -0.42
C ALA A 168 -0.54 3.68 -1.82
N GLN A 169 0.51 4.10 -2.54
CA GLN A 169 0.39 4.60 -3.90
C GLN A 169 -0.13 3.50 -4.85
N GLN A 170 0.41 2.28 -4.77
CA GLN A 170 -0.07 1.14 -5.57
C GLN A 170 -1.54 0.82 -5.28
N ALA A 171 -1.96 0.89 -4.00
CA ALA A 171 -3.36 0.69 -3.62
C ALA A 171 -4.27 1.79 -4.19
N LEU A 172 -3.81 3.05 -4.21
CA LEU A 172 -4.54 4.16 -4.82
C LEU A 172 -4.66 3.99 -6.34
N GLU A 173 -3.59 3.60 -7.02
CA GLU A 173 -3.61 3.34 -8.46
C GLU A 173 -4.58 2.21 -8.82
N ALA A 174 -4.61 1.13 -8.03
CA ALA A 174 -5.58 0.05 -8.19
C ALA A 174 -7.02 0.53 -7.95
N ALA A 175 -7.25 1.37 -6.94
CA ALA A 175 -8.57 1.94 -6.67
C ALA A 175 -9.04 2.88 -7.79
N LEU A 176 -8.15 3.71 -8.34
CA LEU A 176 -8.44 4.57 -9.50
C LEU A 176 -8.73 3.74 -10.75
N ALA A 177 -7.98 2.67 -11.01
CA ALA A 177 -8.25 1.78 -12.14
C ALA A 177 -9.63 1.12 -12.01
N ALA A 178 -9.99 0.63 -10.81
CA ALA A 178 -11.31 0.07 -10.54
C ALA A 178 -12.43 1.14 -10.67
N GLN A 179 -12.18 2.37 -10.25
CA GLN A 179 -13.11 3.48 -10.45
C GLN A 179 -13.33 3.78 -11.94
N VAL A 180 -12.25 3.87 -12.72
CA VAL A 180 -12.34 4.10 -14.18
C VAL A 180 -13.11 2.98 -14.87
N GLU A 181 -12.92 1.72 -14.47
CA GLU A 181 -13.69 0.59 -15.00
C GLU A 181 -15.18 0.69 -14.63
N ALA A 182 -15.51 1.07 -13.39
CA ALA A 182 -16.88 1.30 -12.95
C ALA A 182 -17.53 2.47 -13.72
N ASP A 183 -16.83 3.59 -13.89
CA ASP A 183 -17.30 4.76 -14.63
C ASP A 183 -17.49 4.43 -16.13
N ALA A 184 -16.61 3.63 -16.71
CA ALA A 184 -16.75 3.15 -18.08
C ALA A 184 -17.97 2.21 -18.26
N GLY A 185 -18.36 1.48 -17.22
CA GLY A 185 -19.59 0.68 -17.19
C GLY A 185 -20.88 1.49 -17.05
N LEU A 186 -20.81 2.72 -16.52
CA LEU A 186 -21.99 3.56 -16.28
C LEU A 186 -22.62 4.10 -17.57
N ALA A 187 -21.81 4.55 -18.53
CA ALA A 187 -22.31 5.09 -19.80
C ALA A 187 -23.18 4.08 -20.59
N PRO A 188 -22.72 2.84 -20.88
CA PRO A 188 -23.56 1.86 -21.59
C PRO A 188 -24.79 1.43 -20.78
N ALA A 189 -24.73 1.44 -19.44
CA ALA A 189 -25.90 1.19 -18.60
C ALA A 189 -26.93 2.31 -18.72
N GLN A 190 -26.50 3.57 -18.71
CA GLN A 190 -27.38 4.73 -18.94
C GLN A 190 -27.98 4.69 -20.35
N ASP A 191 -27.19 4.40 -21.38
CA ASP A 191 -27.68 4.25 -22.76
C ASP A 191 -28.75 3.14 -22.86
N ALA A 192 -28.57 2.03 -22.13
CA ALA A 192 -29.55 0.94 -22.10
C ALA A 192 -30.86 1.35 -21.41
N VAL A 193 -30.79 2.08 -20.29
CA VAL A 193 -31.97 2.62 -19.61
C VAL A 193 -32.71 3.63 -20.49
N ASP A 194 -32.00 4.56 -21.12
CA ASP A 194 -32.58 5.56 -22.02
C ASP A 194 -33.27 4.89 -23.23
N ALA A 195 -32.65 3.85 -23.80
CA ALA A 195 -33.25 3.07 -24.88
C ALA A 195 -34.50 2.29 -24.44
N ALA A 196 -34.48 1.69 -23.24
CA ALA A 196 -35.62 0.98 -22.68
C ALA A 196 -36.80 1.92 -22.41
N LEU A 197 -36.53 3.11 -21.84
CA LEU A 197 -37.54 4.14 -21.61
C LEU A 197 -38.13 4.68 -22.93
N ALA A 198 -37.30 4.90 -23.96
CA ALA A 198 -37.77 5.32 -25.26
C ALA A 198 -38.71 4.27 -25.89
N ALA A 199 -38.35 2.99 -25.82
CA ALA A 199 -39.19 1.89 -26.27
C ALA A 199 -40.51 1.79 -25.49
N GLN A 200 -40.48 2.02 -24.18
CA GLN A 200 -41.70 2.05 -23.35
C GLN A 200 -42.66 3.16 -23.78
N VAL A 201 -42.16 4.37 -24.01
CA VAL A 201 -42.98 5.49 -24.47
C VAL A 201 -43.60 5.21 -25.85
N GLU A 202 -42.83 4.62 -26.77
CA GLU A 202 -43.35 4.23 -28.09
C GLU A 202 -44.45 3.15 -27.97
N ALA A 203 -44.24 2.16 -27.11
CA ALA A 203 -45.22 1.10 -26.90
C ALA A 203 -46.51 1.62 -26.23
N ASP A 204 -46.41 2.51 -25.24
CA ASP A 204 -47.57 3.15 -24.61
C ASP A 204 -48.37 4.00 -25.62
N ALA A 205 -47.67 4.72 -26.51
CA ALA A 205 -48.32 5.47 -27.58
C ALA A 205 -49.01 4.55 -28.61
N ALA A 206 -48.41 3.39 -28.91
CA ALA A 206 -49.02 2.38 -29.77
C ALA A 206 -50.29 1.78 -29.15
N VAL A 207 -50.30 1.53 -27.82
CA VAL A 207 -51.50 1.12 -27.09
C VAL A 207 -52.60 2.16 -27.23
N GLY A 208 -52.30 3.44 -26.99
CA GLY A 208 -53.27 4.52 -27.14
C GLY A 208 -53.86 4.58 -28.56
N THR A 209 -53.01 4.48 -29.58
CA THR A 209 -53.45 4.46 -30.99
C THR A 209 -54.33 3.26 -31.31
N ALA A 210 -53.99 2.07 -30.79
CA ALA A 210 -54.78 0.86 -30.99
C ALA A 210 -56.12 0.90 -30.25
N GLN A 211 -56.18 1.53 -29.07
CA GLN A 211 -57.43 1.78 -28.35
C GLN A 211 -58.35 2.73 -29.14
N ASP A 212 -57.81 3.85 -29.64
CA ASP A 212 -58.58 4.79 -30.45
C ASP A 212 -59.14 4.11 -31.72
N ALA A 213 -58.36 3.21 -32.35
CA ALA A 213 -58.81 2.44 -33.50
C ALA A 213 -59.93 1.45 -33.15
N LEU A 214 -59.84 0.78 -32.00
CA LEU A 214 -60.90 -0.11 -31.51
C LEU A 214 -62.19 0.65 -31.22
N ASP A 215 -62.10 1.80 -30.56
CA ASP A 215 -63.25 2.65 -30.25
C ASP A 215 -63.93 3.13 -31.53
N ALA A 216 -63.15 3.55 -32.54
CA ALA A 216 -63.66 3.92 -33.84
C ALA A 216 -64.35 2.75 -34.57
N ALA A 217 -63.74 1.56 -34.55
CA ALA A 217 -64.32 0.35 -35.15
C ALA A 217 -65.63 -0.06 -34.47
N ALA A 218 -65.69 -0.01 -33.14
CA ALA A 218 -66.88 -0.30 -32.36
C ALA A 218 -68.01 0.70 -32.66
N ALA A 219 -67.69 1.98 -32.85
CA ALA A 219 -68.68 3.00 -33.24
C ALA A 219 -69.27 2.72 -34.63
N VAL A 220 -68.44 2.37 -35.61
CA VAL A 220 -68.89 1.97 -36.96
C VAL A 220 -69.76 0.71 -36.90
N GLN A 221 -69.38 -0.28 -36.08
CA GLN A 221 -70.19 -1.49 -35.89
C GLN A 221 -71.56 -1.18 -35.27
N ALA A 222 -71.63 -0.27 -34.31
CA ALA A 222 -72.90 0.16 -33.72
C ALA A 222 -73.79 0.90 -34.74
N GLU A 223 -73.20 1.75 -35.59
CA GLU A 223 -73.91 2.43 -36.66
C GLU A 223 -74.46 1.44 -37.70
N ALA A 224 -73.65 0.46 -38.13
CA ALA A 224 -74.10 -0.59 -39.04
C ALA A 224 -75.23 -1.44 -38.44
N GLN A 225 -75.17 -1.76 -37.14
CA GLN A 225 -76.24 -2.49 -36.45
C GLN A 225 -77.54 -1.68 -36.40
N ALA A 226 -77.46 -0.38 -36.16
CA ALA A 226 -78.62 0.50 -36.18
C ALA A 226 -79.24 0.60 -37.58
N ALA A 227 -78.41 0.68 -38.63
CA ALA A 227 -78.88 0.66 -40.01
C ALA A 227 -79.62 -0.65 -40.35
N LEU A 228 -79.04 -1.81 -39.97
CA LEU A 228 -79.69 -3.11 -40.16
C LEU A 228 -81.05 -3.19 -39.43
N GLU A 229 -81.17 -2.65 -38.22
CA GLU A 229 -82.45 -2.64 -37.50
C GLU A 229 -83.53 -1.84 -38.25
N VAL A 230 -83.15 -0.73 -38.90
CA VAL A 230 -84.06 0.04 -39.76
C VAL A 230 -84.52 -0.81 -40.95
N GLU A 231 -83.58 -1.40 -41.70
CA GLU A 231 -83.91 -2.20 -42.90
C GLU A 231 -84.77 -3.42 -42.57
N LEU A 232 -84.53 -4.11 -41.45
CA LEU A 232 -85.38 -5.22 -41.00
C LEU A 232 -86.78 -4.74 -40.62
N GLY A 233 -86.91 -3.53 -40.09
CA GLY A 233 -88.20 -2.88 -39.84
C GLY A 233 -88.97 -2.60 -41.13
N GLU A 234 -88.29 -2.11 -42.15
CA GLU A 234 -88.88 -1.85 -43.47
C GLU A 234 -89.30 -3.14 -44.18
N LEU A 235 -88.47 -4.19 -44.13
CA LEU A 235 -88.80 -5.52 -44.63
C LEU A 235 -90.04 -6.10 -43.96
N GLN A 236 -90.17 -5.95 -42.63
CA GLN A 236 -91.36 -6.41 -41.92
C GLN A 236 -92.63 -5.67 -42.37
N LEU A 237 -92.55 -4.35 -42.57
CA LEU A 237 -93.68 -3.57 -43.09
C LEU A 237 -94.06 -4.00 -44.51
N ALA A 238 -93.07 -4.28 -45.37
CA ALA A 238 -93.31 -4.76 -46.73
C ALA A 238 -94.00 -6.15 -46.73
N LEU A 239 -93.56 -7.06 -45.86
CA LEU A 239 -94.18 -8.39 -45.69
C LEU A 239 -95.63 -8.28 -45.19
N ASP A 240 -95.90 -7.40 -44.23
CA ASP A 240 -97.27 -7.17 -43.73
C ASP A 240 -98.18 -6.62 -44.83
N ALA A 241 -97.67 -5.75 -45.70
CA ALA A 241 -98.39 -5.24 -46.87
C ALA A 241 -98.64 -6.34 -47.91
N GLN A 242 -97.66 -7.21 -48.17
CA GLN A 242 -97.82 -8.36 -49.07
C GLN A 242 -98.91 -9.31 -48.58
N VAL A 243 -98.91 -9.65 -47.27
CA VAL A 243 -99.96 -10.49 -46.67
C VAL A 243 -101.35 -9.87 -46.84
N GLN A 244 -101.48 -8.56 -46.67
CA GLN A 244 -102.75 -7.85 -46.88
C GLN A 244 -103.18 -7.88 -48.36
N ALA A 245 -102.25 -7.70 -49.29
CA ALA A 245 -102.53 -7.76 -50.71
C ALA A 245 -102.94 -9.17 -51.16
N ASP A 246 -102.26 -10.21 -50.69
CA ASP A 246 -102.62 -11.61 -50.95
C ASP A 246 -104.01 -11.95 -50.39
N ALA A 247 -104.34 -11.43 -49.19
CA ALA A 247 -105.67 -11.58 -48.61
C ALA A 247 -106.75 -10.87 -49.44
N ALA A 248 -106.43 -9.71 -50.03
CA ALA A 248 -107.33 -8.99 -50.92
C ALA A 248 -107.58 -9.76 -52.23
N VAL A 249 -106.54 -10.39 -52.81
CA VAL A 249 -106.68 -11.28 -53.97
C VAL A 249 -107.62 -12.44 -53.65
N ALA A 250 -107.42 -13.11 -52.51
CA ALA A 250 -108.28 -14.21 -52.08
C ALA A 250 -109.75 -13.77 -51.88
N ALA A 251 -109.97 -12.58 -51.30
CA ALA A 251 -111.31 -12.03 -51.11
C ALA A 251 -111.99 -11.68 -52.45
N ALA A 252 -111.25 -11.10 -53.40
CA ALA A 252 -111.75 -10.77 -54.72
C ALA A 252 -112.08 -12.03 -55.54
N ASP A 253 -111.25 -13.07 -55.47
CA ASP A 253 -111.48 -14.36 -56.11
C ASP A 253 -112.80 -15.01 -55.63
N VAL A 254 -113.03 -15.03 -54.31
CA VAL A 254 -114.31 -15.46 -53.72
C VAL A 254 -115.49 -14.61 -54.20
N ALA A 255 -115.29 -13.31 -54.39
CA ALA A 255 -116.35 -12.43 -54.90
C ALA A 255 -116.67 -12.71 -56.39
N VAL A 256 -115.67 -13.05 -57.21
CA VAL A 256 -115.88 -13.50 -58.59
C VAL A 256 -116.70 -14.79 -58.61
N ASP A 257 -116.32 -15.78 -57.80
CA ASP A 257 -117.04 -17.05 -57.69
C ASP A 257 -118.50 -16.84 -57.28
N ALA A 258 -118.74 -15.96 -56.29
CA ALA A 258 -120.09 -15.61 -55.87
C ALA A 258 -120.90 -14.92 -56.97
N ALA A 259 -120.29 -13.99 -57.72
CA ALA A 259 -120.95 -13.29 -58.83
C ALA A 259 -121.30 -14.25 -59.99
N LEU A 260 -120.41 -15.19 -60.31
CA LEU A 260 -120.67 -16.25 -61.30
C LEU A 260 -121.81 -17.17 -60.86
N GLY A 261 -121.89 -17.49 -59.57
CA GLY A 261 -123.03 -18.22 -59.00
C GLY A 261 -124.36 -17.49 -59.21
N VAL A 262 -124.40 -16.19 -58.91
CA VAL A 262 -125.60 -15.35 -59.15
C VAL A 262 -125.95 -15.25 -60.64
N GLN A 263 -124.95 -15.17 -61.52
CA GLN A 263 -125.17 -15.19 -62.98
C GLN A 263 -125.82 -16.50 -63.42
N ALA A 264 -125.31 -17.65 -62.96
CA ALA A 264 -125.86 -18.95 -63.30
C ALA A 264 -127.32 -19.10 -62.82
N ASP A 265 -127.63 -18.63 -61.61
CA ASP A 265 -129.00 -18.64 -61.08
C ASP A 265 -129.94 -17.74 -61.90
N ALA A 266 -129.48 -16.55 -62.32
CA ALA A 266 -130.24 -15.64 -63.16
C ALA A 266 -130.49 -16.21 -64.57
N GLU A 267 -129.49 -16.86 -65.18
CA GLU A 267 -129.62 -17.54 -66.47
C GLU A 267 -130.61 -18.71 -66.40
N ALA A 268 -130.59 -19.48 -65.31
CA ALA A 268 -131.57 -20.54 -65.05
C ALA A 268 -133.00 -19.99 -64.92
N ALA A 269 -133.18 -18.90 -64.17
CA ALA A 269 -134.47 -18.22 -64.05
C ALA A 269 -134.99 -17.69 -65.40
N LEU A 270 -134.11 -17.15 -66.26
CA LEU A 270 -134.48 -16.72 -67.62
C LEU A 270 -134.91 -17.89 -68.51
N ALA A 271 -134.22 -19.04 -68.41
CA ALA A 271 -134.61 -20.25 -69.13
C ALA A 271 -136.00 -20.73 -68.69
N ASP A 272 -136.26 -20.78 -67.38
CA ASP A 272 -137.57 -21.17 -66.82
C ASP A 272 -138.69 -20.20 -67.24
N ALA A 273 -138.45 -18.89 -67.19
CA ALA A 273 -139.41 -17.87 -67.64
C ALA A 273 -139.73 -18.01 -69.15
N THR A 274 -138.72 -18.31 -69.96
CA THR A 274 -138.88 -18.53 -71.41
C THR A 274 -139.71 -19.80 -71.71
N VAL A 275 -139.51 -20.87 -70.94
CA VAL A 275 -140.32 -22.09 -71.01
C VAL A 275 -141.76 -21.79 -70.62
N ALA A 276 -141.98 -21.03 -69.55
CA ALA A 276 -143.32 -20.63 -69.11
C ALA A 276 -144.05 -19.78 -70.18
N LEU A 277 -143.35 -18.84 -70.80
CA LEU A 277 -143.90 -18.03 -71.90
C LEU A 277 -144.30 -18.91 -73.09
N THR A 278 -143.46 -19.85 -73.48
CA THR A 278 -143.75 -20.80 -74.57
C THR A 278 -145.01 -21.62 -74.27
N ALA A 279 -145.17 -22.08 -73.01
CA ALA A 279 -146.35 -22.82 -72.57
C ALA A 279 -147.61 -21.95 -72.59
N ALA A 280 -147.54 -20.70 -72.10
CA ALA A 280 -148.66 -19.77 -72.10
C ALA A 280 -149.13 -19.41 -73.51
N VAL A 281 -148.19 -19.19 -74.44
CA VAL A 281 -148.49 -18.96 -75.87
C VAL A 281 -149.18 -20.15 -76.50
N ALA A 282 -148.80 -21.38 -76.14
CA ALA A 282 -149.42 -22.59 -76.65
C ALA A 282 -150.85 -22.79 -76.13
N ASP A 283 -151.14 -22.40 -74.89
CA ASP A 283 -152.49 -22.51 -74.27
C ASP A 283 -153.44 -21.38 -74.73
N GLY A 284 -152.87 -20.25 -75.19
CA GLY A 284 -153.63 -19.12 -75.74
C GLY A 284 -154.28 -18.22 -74.69
N ASP A 285 -153.89 -18.34 -73.42
CA ASP A 285 -154.35 -17.47 -72.33
C ASP A 285 -153.56 -16.14 -72.34
N ALA A 286 -154.26 -15.06 -72.68
CA ALA A 286 -153.66 -13.73 -72.79
C ALA A 286 -153.09 -13.20 -71.47
N ASP A 287 -153.71 -13.53 -70.32
CA ASP A 287 -153.24 -13.07 -69.01
C ASP A 287 -151.97 -13.85 -68.61
N ALA A 288 -151.93 -15.15 -68.89
CA ALA A 288 -150.75 -15.97 -68.67
C ALA A 288 -149.56 -15.58 -69.56
N ILE A 289 -149.82 -15.19 -70.82
CA ILE A 289 -148.81 -14.68 -71.74
C ILE A 289 -148.22 -13.37 -71.18
N ALA A 290 -149.05 -12.40 -70.81
CA ALA A 290 -148.57 -11.12 -70.28
C ALA A 290 -147.73 -11.28 -69.00
N ALA A 291 -148.13 -12.19 -68.10
CA ALA A 291 -147.36 -12.49 -66.90
C ALA A 291 -146.01 -13.15 -67.22
N ALA A 292 -145.96 -14.06 -68.20
CA ALA A 292 -144.73 -14.73 -68.60
C ALA A 292 -143.78 -13.81 -69.39
N GLU A 293 -144.32 -12.88 -70.20
CA GLU A 293 -143.53 -11.83 -70.86
C GLU A 293 -142.84 -10.92 -69.82
N LEU A 294 -143.58 -10.49 -68.79
CA LEU A 294 -143.02 -9.72 -67.68
C LEU A 294 -141.92 -10.50 -66.94
N ALA A 295 -142.13 -11.79 -66.67
CA ALA A 295 -141.14 -12.63 -66.02
C ALA A 295 -139.85 -12.79 -66.86
N VAL A 296 -139.97 -12.88 -68.20
CA VAL A 296 -138.81 -12.89 -69.10
C VAL A 296 -138.07 -11.55 -69.08
N GLU A 297 -138.79 -10.43 -69.05
CA GLU A 297 -138.20 -9.09 -68.94
C GLU A 297 -137.43 -8.94 -67.61
N GLU A 298 -138.04 -9.31 -66.49
CA GLU A 298 -137.41 -9.28 -65.17
C GLU A 298 -136.19 -10.20 -65.09
N ALA A 299 -136.26 -11.41 -65.64
CA ALA A 299 -135.14 -12.35 -65.67
C ALA A 299 -134.01 -11.87 -66.58
N THR A 300 -134.32 -11.23 -67.72
CA THR A 300 -133.31 -10.62 -68.59
C THR A 300 -132.58 -9.48 -67.87
N ALA A 301 -133.31 -8.62 -67.17
CA ALA A 301 -132.71 -7.56 -66.36
C ALA A 301 -131.84 -8.13 -65.22
N ALA A 302 -132.25 -9.25 -64.61
CA ALA A 302 -131.45 -9.95 -63.60
C ALA A 302 -130.15 -10.53 -64.18
N VAL A 303 -130.18 -11.11 -65.39
CA VAL A 303 -128.97 -11.57 -66.10
C VAL A 303 -128.04 -10.40 -66.41
N GLU A 304 -128.55 -9.29 -66.95
CA GLU A 304 -127.74 -8.10 -67.22
C GLU A 304 -127.07 -7.54 -65.95
N ALA A 305 -127.82 -7.50 -64.84
CA ALA A 305 -127.28 -7.08 -63.55
C ALA A 305 -126.20 -8.04 -63.02
N ALA A 306 -126.40 -9.36 -63.17
CA ALA A 306 -125.43 -10.35 -62.75
C ALA A 306 -124.14 -10.30 -63.59
N VAL A 307 -124.26 -10.13 -64.91
CA VAL A 307 -123.11 -9.94 -65.81
C VAL A 307 -122.32 -8.68 -65.42
N ALA A 308 -123.01 -7.57 -65.11
CA ALA A 308 -122.35 -6.35 -64.64
C ALA A 308 -121.62 -6.56 -63.29
N ALA A 309 -122.20 -7.36 -62.39
CA ALA A 309 -121.57 -7.73 -61.11
C ALA A 309 -120.30 -8.58 -61.33
N VAL A 310 -120.33 -9.55 -62.25
CA VAL A 310 -119.15 -10.36 -62.63
C VAL A 310 -118.04 -9.48 -63.19
N VAL A 311 -118.36 -8.56 -64.10
CA VAL A 311 -117.37 -7.62 -64.65
C VAL A 311 -116.73 -6.76 -63.56
N THR A 312 -117.52 -6.30 -62.58
CA THR A 312 -117.01 -5.52 -61.45
C THR A 312 -116.09 -6.36 -60.57
N ALA A 313 -116.51 -7.57 -60.19
CA ALA A 313 -115.70 -8.46 -59.36
C ALA A 313 -114.39 -8.87 -60.05
N GLN A 314 -114.41 -9.10 -61.37
CA GLN A 314 -113.21 -9.37 -62.16
C GLN A 314 -112.25 -8.16 -62.20
N ALA A 315 -112.78 -6.94 -62.36
CA ALA A 315 -111.95 -5.74 -62.31
C ALA A 315 -111.31 -5.53 -60.92
N ASP A 316 -112.04 -5.83 -59.85
CA ASP A 316 -111.52 -5.79 -58.48
C ASP A 316 -110.43 -6.86 -58.25
N LEU A 317 -110.61 -8.06 -58.80
CA LEU A 317 -109.59 -9.12 -58.76
C LEU A 317 -108.32 -8.72 -59.52
N ASP A 318 -108.46 -8.19 -60.74
CA ASP A 318 -107.32 -7.70 -61.53
C ASP A 318 -106.54 -6.61 -60.78
N ALA A 319 -107.26 -5.68 -60.13
CA ALA A 319 -106.64 -4.64 -59.31
C ALA A 319 -105.92 -5.22 -58.09
N ALA A 320 -106.52 -6.21 -57.41
CA ALA A 320 -105.90 -6.88 -56.26
C ALA A 320 -104.63 -7.65 -56.67
N VAL A 321 -104.64 -8.32 -57.82
CA VAL A 321 -103.47 -9.05 -58.34
C VAL A 321 -102.32 -8.10 -58.66
N VAL A 322 -102.61 -6.93 -59.26
CA VAL A 322 -101.59 -5.90 -59.50
C VAL A 322 -101.02 -5.39 -58.18
N ALA A 323 -101.86 -5.10 -57.19
CA ALA A 323 -101.40 -4.66 -55.88
C ALA A 323 -100.54 -5.71 -55.15
N ALA A 324 -100.87 -7.00 -55.27
CA ALA A 324 -100.07 -8.09 -54.72
C ALA A 324 -98.71 -8.22 -55.41
N ALA A 325 -98.66 -8.05 -56.75
CA ALA A 325 -97.41 -8.04 -57.49
C ALA A 325 -96.50 -6.85 -57.07
N ASP A 326 -97.07 -5.66 -56.91
CA ASP A 326 -96.34 -4.48 -56.44
C ASP A 326 -95.82 -4.65 -55.00
N ALA A 327 -96.62 -5.25 -54.12
CA ALA A 327 -96.21 -5.56 -52.75
C ALA A 327 -95.06 -6.59 -52.72
N ALA A 328 -95.12 -7.63 -53.56
CA ALA A 328 -94.06 -8.63 -53.69
C ALA A 328 -92.74 -8.01 -54.20
N LEU A 329 -92.81 -7.08 -55.15
CA LEU A 329 -91.62 -6.33 -55.60
C LEU A 329 -91.03 -5.47 -54.47
N THR A 330 -91.89 -4.83 -53.67
CA THR A 330 -91.45 -4.03 -52.51
C THR A 330 -90.72 -4.89 -51.47
N VAL A 331 -91.22 -6.10 -51.20
CA VAL A 331 -90.54 -7.07 -50.33
C VAL A 331 -89.18 -7.46 -50.89
N GLY A 332 -89.09 -7.70 -52.20
CA GLY A 332 -87.81 -8.03 -52.85
C GLY A 332 -86.75 -6.94 -52.66
N VAL A 333 -87.12 -5.67 -52.84
CA VAL A 333 -86.22 -4.52 -52.62
C VAL A 333 -85.79 -4.42 -51.16
N ALA A 334 -86.75 -4.43 -50.22
CA ALA A 334 -86.44 -4.33 -48.80
C ALA A 334 -85.57 -5.50 -48.30
N GLN A 335 -85.73 -6.70 -48.89
CA GLN A 335 -84.88 -7.83 -48.58
C GLN A 335 -83.44 -7.64 -49.08
N GLU A 336 -83.26 -7.12 -50.31
CA GLU A 336 -81.91 -6.81 -50.83
C GLU A 336 -81.22 -5.73 -49.99
N GLU A 337 -81.96 -4.72 -49.52
CA GLU A 337 -81.44 -3.66 -48.63
C GLU A 337 -81.05 -4.21 -47.25
N ALA A 338 -81.88 -5.07 -46.65
CA ALA A 338 -81.55 -5.76 -45.40
C ALA A 338 -80.33 -6.68 -45.54
N ASP A 339 -80.21 -7.43 -46.64
CA ASP A 339 -79.06 -8.27 -46.92
C ASP A 339 -77.77 -7.44 -47.08
N ALA A 340 -77.86 -6.27 -47.74
CA ALA A 340 -76.75 -5.33 -47.88
C ALA A 340 -76.32 -4.75 -46.52
N ALA A 341 -77.27 -4.32 -45.68
CA ALA A 341 -76.99 -3.82 -44.34
C ALA A 341 -76.36 -4.90 -43.44
N GLN A 342 -76.81 -6.16 -43.55
CA GLN A 342 -76.20 -7.28 -42.83
C GLN A 342 -74.73 -7.50 -43.26
N ALA A 343 -74.43 -7.37 -44.55
CA ALA A 343 -73.05 -7.46 -45.04
C ALA A 343 -72.16 -6.35 -44.47
N GLU A 344 -72.68 -5.14 -44.29
CA GLU A 344 -71.96 -4.04 -43.62
C GLU A 344 -71.69 -4.33 -42.15
N VAL A 345 -72.66 -4.91 -41.42
CA VAL A 345 -72.46 -5.36 -40.03
C VAL A 345 -71.35 -6.40 -39.94
N ASP A 346 -71.32 -7.38 -40.84
CA ASP A 346 -70.30 -8.43 -40.85
C ASP A 346 -68.89 -7.85 -41.14
N LEU A 347 -68.80 -6.91 -42.08
CA LEU A 347 -67.55 -6.19 -42.34
C LEU A 347 -67.09 -5.37 -41.13
N ALA A 348 -67.99 -4.62 -40.50
CA ALA A 348 -67.68 -3.82 -39.33
C ALA A 348 -67.23 -4.70 -38.15
N ALA A 349 -67.88 -5.85 -37.94
CA ALA A 349 -67.47 -6.83 -36.93
C ALA A 349 -66.06 -7.37 -37.19
N GLY A 350 -65.70 -7.62 -38.47
CA GLY A 350 -64.34 -7.98 -38.87
C GLY A 350 -63.32 -6.90 -38.53
N VAL A 351 -63.62 -5.63 -38.84
CA VAL A 351 -62.74 -4.49 -38.51
C VAL A 351 -62.56 -4.35 -36.99
N THR A 352 -63.63 -4.49 -36.20
CA THR A 352 -63.54 -4.48 -34.73
C THR A 352 -62.65 -5.61 -34.21
N ALA A 353 -62.76 -6.82 -34.77
CA ALA A 353 -61.93 -7.95 -34.37
C ALA A 353 -60.44 -7.72 -34.69
N ASP A 354 -60.14 -7.17 -35.86
CA ASP A 354 -58.77 -6.81 -36.25
C ASP A 354 -58.20 -5.70 -35.36
N ALA A 355 -59.00 -4.68 -35.02
CA ALA A 355 -58.59 -3.61 -34.11
C ALA A 355 -58.31 -4.15 -32.70
N GLN A 356 -59.13 -5.09 -32.20
CA GLN A 356 -58.88 -5.76 -30.92
C GLN A 356 -57.56 -6.55 -30.95
N ALA A 357 -57.29 -7.28 -32.02
CA ALA A 357 -56.03 -8.02 -32.16
C ALA A 357 -54.80 -7.09 -32.19
N GLN A 358 -54.93 -5.92 -32.82
CA GLN A 358 -53.88 -4.89 -32.79
C GLN A 358 -53.66 -4.33 -31.38
N LEU A 359 -54.75 -4.08 -30.63
CA LEU A 359 -54.66 -3.65 -29.24
C LEU A 359 -53.96 -4.69 -28.37
N ASP A 360 -54.34 -5.96 -28.48
CA ASP A 360 -53.72 -7.05 -27.73
C ASP A 360 -52.21 -7.15 -28.02
N ALA A 361 -51.82 -6.99 -29.29
CA ALA A 361 -50.41 -6.98 -29.70
C ALA A 361 -49.66 -5.76 -29.14
N ALA A 362 -50.27 -4.57 -29.16
CA ALA A 362 -49.67 -3.36 -28.61
C ALA A 362 -49.48 -3.48 -27.09
N VAL A 363 -50.46 -4.04 -26.37
CA VAL A 363 -50.36 -4.29 -24.92
C VAL A 363 -49.26 -5.29 -24.60
N ALA A 364 -49.11 -6.35 -25.40
CA ALA A 364 -48.00 -7.29 -25.24
C ALA A 364 -46.64 -6.62 -25.44
N ALA A 365 -46.50 -5.79 -26.47
CA ALA A 365 -45.27 -5.03 -26.73
C ALA A 365 -44.97 -4.03 -25.59
N ALA A 366 -45.99 -3.36 -25.04
CA ALA A 366 -45.84 -2.47 -23.89
C ALA A 366 -45.38 -3.23 -22.63
N ALA A 367 -45.89 -4.44 -22.40
CA ALA A 367 -45.43 -5.30 -21.31
C ALA A 367 -43.96 -5.72 -21.49
N GLU A 368 -43.54 -6.07 -22.71
CA GLU A 368 -42.15 -6.39 -23.02
C GLU A 368 -41.23 -5.18 -22.82
N ALA A 369 -41.65 -3.99 -23.25
CA ALA A 369 -40.90 -2.75 -23.06
C ALA A 369 -40.78 -2.38 -21.57
N ALA A 370 -41.85 -2.54 -20.79
CA ALA A 370 -41.82 -2.34 -19.35
C ALA A 370 -40.86 -3.32 -18.64
N ALA A 371 -40.84 -4.59 -19.07
CA ALA A 371 -39.88 -5.56 -18.56
C ALA A 371 -38.43 -5.20 -18.92
N ALA A 372 -38.20 -4.68 -20.12
CA ALA A 372 -36.89 -4.20 -20.54
C ALA A 372 -36.38 -3.07 -19.62
N VAL A 373 -37.26 -2.13 -19.26
CA VAL A 373 -36.95 -1.04 -18.30
C VAL A 373 -36.61 -1.58 -16.90
N GLU A 374 -37.29 -2.62 -16.43
CA GLU A 374 -36.99 -3.22 -15.12
C GLU A 374 -35.63 -3.96 -15.10
N THR A 375 -35.21 -4.50 -16.24
CA THR A 375 -33.94 -5.22 -16.38
C THR A 375 -32.72 -4.35 -16.70
N ALA A 376 -32.95 -3.11 -17.16
CA ALA A 376 -31.92 -2.14 -17.51
C ALA A 376 -31.43 -1.37 -16.27
#